data_AF-A0A2I1GYP8-F1
#
_entry.id   AF-A0A2I1GYP8-F1
#
_cell.length_a   1.000
_cell.length_b   1.000
_cell.length_c   1.000
_cell.angle_alpha   90.00
_cell.angle_beta   90.00
_cell.angle_gamma   90.00
#
_symmetry.space_group_name_H-M   'P 1'
#
loop_
_entity.id
_entity.type
_entity.pdbx_description
1 polymer ?
#
loop_
_entity_poly.entity_id
_entity_poly.type
_entity_poly.pdbx_seq_one_letter_code
_entity_poly.pdbx_strand_id
1 'polypeptide(L)'
;MIRNCGLIKVDEAEQVDKRVDLAYDIYRNRDTIYHPEGSGTDDFKKAFSYPDSEKPVIKFLGLWDTVGAYGLPGYVIGEGFKYLEFYDLVVPNVVNFACQALAIHERTSFFEPCHIYPNNSGTVTVKETWFPGVHNEIGGGTFLSLGGNERIPKATMLWMIEHIVQIGGLLMRYDLDGYRTQFSPDSGPSWNLKNLIFDSGNTLIPMLMLKDRSIPLELDSNKKFLRKDLLYRDGDWLLPFGTRSHLNTYYPSNTYEELRNYMETKGIMLNNNTKYNKDVGEHIFERARL
;
A
#
# COMPACT_ATOMS: atom_id res chain seq x y z
N MET A 1 -3.51 14.66 6.47
CA MET A 1 -4.39 15.18 7.54
C MET A 1 -3.69 15.28 8.89
N ILE A 2 -3.05 14.23 9.43
CA ILE A 2 -2.38 14.30 10.75
C ILE A 2 -1.40 15.47 10.85
N ARG A 3 -0.62 15.74 9.79
CA ARG A 3 0.32 16.87 9.75
C ARG A 3 -0.36 18.24 9.85
N ASN A 4 -1.53 18.40 9.23
CA ASN A 4 -2.30 19.65 9.30
C ASN A 4 -3.08 19.75 10.63
N CYS A 5 -3.80 18.70 11.00
CA CYS A 5 -4.82 18.81 12.03
C CYS A 5 -4.36 18.26 13.39
N GLY A 6 -3.26 17.52 13.46
CA GLY A 6 -2.80 16.85 14.69
C GLY A 6 -3.71 15.70 15.11
N LEU A 7 -3.52 15.23 16.36
CA LEU A 7 -4.40 14.24 16.99
C LEU A 7 -5.50 14.95 17.77
N ILE A 8 -6.73 14.94 17.23
CA ILE A 8 -7.86 15.67 17.81
C ILE A 8 -8.19 15.13 19.21
N LYS A 9 -8.43 16.04 20.16
CA LYS A 9 -8.87 15.71 21.52
C LYS A 9 -10.30 15.17 21.51
N VAL A 10 -10.52 14.06 22.22
CA VAL A 10 -11.81 13.36 22.33
C VAL A 10 -12.31 13.47 23.77
N ASP A 11 -12.81 14.65 24.13
CA ASP A 11 -13.34 14.99 25.46
C ASP A 11 -14.88 14.92 25.52
N GLU A 12 -15.57 15.58 24.57
CA GLU A 12 -17.04 15.63 24.47
C GLU A 12 -17.51 15.24 23.06
N ALA A 13 -18.34 14.20 22.94
CA ALA A 13 -18.73 13.59 21.67
C ALA A 13 -19.34 14.59 20.64
N GLU A 14 -20.27 15.46 21.06
CA GLU A 14 -20.89 16.43 20.14
C GLU A 14 -19.91 17.51 19.66
N GLN A 15 -18.90 17.86 20.47
CA GLN A 15 -17.86 18.79 20.06
C GLN A 15 -16.85 18.13 19.11
N VAL A 16 -16.63 16.83 19.25
CA VAL A 16 -15.71 16.08 18.39
C VAL A 16 -16.18 16.11 16.94
N ASP A 17 -17.47 15.90 16.67
CA ASP A 17 -17.98 15.94 15.29
C ASP A 17 -17.73 17.30 14.64
N LYS A 18 -18.03 18.40 15.35
CA LYS A 18 -17.77 19.78 14.88
C LYS A 18 -16.27 20.03 14.65
N ARG A 19 -15.40 19.49 15.49
CA ARG A 19 -13.93 19.60 15.33
C ARG A 19 -13.43 18.78 14.15
N VAL A 20 -14.03 17.61 13.89
CA VAL A 20 -13.71 16.77 12.72
C VAL A 20 -14.12 17.49 11.45
N ASP A 21 -15.32 18.07 11.38
CA ASP A 21 -15.77 18.85 10.23
C ASP A 21 -14.83 20.02 9.95
N LEU A 22 -14.47 20.80 10.98
CA LEU A 22 -13.51 21.90 10.87
C LEU A 22 -12.11 21.41 10.43
N ALA A 23 -11.67 20.25 10.93
CA ALA A 23 -10.40 19.64 10.50
C ALA A 23 -10.42 19.30 9.01
N TYR A 24 -11.55 18.79 8.50
CA TYR A 24 -11.73 18.55 7.06
C TYR A 24 -11.70 19.86 6.27
N ASP A 25 -12.39 20.90 6.71
CA ASP A 25 -12.40 22.19 6.03
C ASP A 25 -10.99 22.79 5.91
N ILE A 26 -10.23 22.77 7.02
CA ILE A 26 -8.84 23.23 7.04
C ILE A 26 -7.97 22.38 6.12
N TYR A 27 -8.05 21.05 6.24
CA TYR A 27 -7.24 20.14 5.44
C TYR A 27 -7.51 20.26 3.93
N ARG A 28 -8.75 20.61 3.55
CA ARG A 28 -9.15 20.78 2.16
C ARG A 28 -8.83 22.16 1.62
N ASN A 29 -8.72 23.17 2.48
CA ASN A 29 -8.39 24.51 2.05
C ASN A 29 -6.93 24.56 1.54
N ARG A 30 -6.77 25.09 0.31
CA ARG A 30 -5.48 25.21 -0.38
C ARG A 30 -4.81 26.57 -0.18
N ASP A 31 -5.41 27.47 0.60
CA ASP A 31 -4.80 28.72 1.02
C ASP A 31 -3.52 28.46 1.82
N THR A 32 -2.53 29.32 1.62
CA THR A 32 -1.21 29.21 2.25
C THR A 32 -1.28 29.23 3.78
N ILE A 33 -2.31 29.86 4.36
CA ILE A 33 -2.53 29.91 5.81
C ILE A 33 -2.87 28.53 6.41
N TYR A 34 -3.42 27.61 5.60
CA TYR A 34 -3.77 26.24 5.99
C TYR A 34 -2.79 25.19 5.43
N HIS A 35 -1.66 25.65 4.90
CA HIS A 35 -0.51 24.78 4.64
C HIS A 35 -0.09 24.08 5.94
N PRO A 36 0.49 22.87 5.90
CA PRO A 36 1.01 22.17 7.08
C PRO A 36 1.97 23.00 7.96
N GLU A 37 2.59 24.02 7.38
CA GLU A 37 3.49 24.98 8.03
C GLU A 37 2.87 26.39 8.15
N GLY A 38 1.55 26.50 7.95
CA GLY A 38 0.78 27.74 7.96
C GLY A 38 0.17 28.03 9.33
N SER A 39 -0.10 29.30 9.62
CA SER A 39 -0.59 29.74 10.93
C SER A 39 -1.97 29.16 11.29
N GLY A 40 -2.88 29.03 10.33
CA GLY A 40 -4.23 28.49 10.57
C GLY A 40 -4.21 27.03 11.00
N THR A 41 -3.29 26.26 10.43
CA THR A 41 -2.99 24.88 10.83
C THR A 41 -2.49 24.80 12.27
N ASP A 42 -1.53 25.66 12.63
CA ASP A 42 -0.98 25.71 13.99
C ASP A 42 -2.02 26.15 15.03
N ASP A 43 -2.84 27.14 14.70
CA ASP A 43 -3.89 27.63 15.58
C ASP A 43 -4.95 26.54 15.83
N PHE A 44 -5.32 25.80 14.79
CA PHE A 44 -6.22 24.65 14.92
C PHE A 44 -5.64 23.57 15.84
N LYS A 45 -4.38 23.15 15.61
CA LYS A 45 -3.73 22.14 16.44
C LYS A 45 -3.67 22.56 17.91
N LYS A 46 -3.28 23.81 18.19
CA LYS A 46 -3.22 24.34 19.57
C LYS A 46 -4.57 24.30 20.27
N ALA A 47 -5.63 24.65 19.55
CA ALA A 47 -6.98 24.66 20.10
C ALA A 47 -7.53 23.25 20.32
N PHE A 48 -7.47 22.39 19.31
CA PHE A 48 -8.29 21.18 19.24
C PHE A 48 -7.54 19.86 19.30
N SER A 49 -6.21 19.89 19.24
CA SER A 49 -5.39 18.67 19.20
C SER A 49 -4.48 18.53 20.42
N TYR A 50 -4.08 17.30 20.71
CA TYR A 50 -3.01 17.05 21.65
C TYR A 50 -1.75 17.78 21.17
N PRO A 51 -0.97 18.39 22.09
CA PRO A 51 0.25 19.09 21.71
C PRO A 51 1.20 18.14 20.99
N ASP A 52 1.88 18.66 19.98
CA ASP A 52 2.96 17.93 19.33
C ASP A 52 4.00 17.56 20.40
N SER A 53 4.38 16.29 20.44
CA SER A 53 5.36 15.76 21.38
C SER A 53 6.72 15.67 20.68
N GLU A 54 7.80 15.99 21.41
CA GLU A 54 9.17 15.76 20.92
C GLU A 54 9.43 14.28 20.59
N LYS A 55 8.69 13.37 21.23
CA LYS A 55 8.72 11.93 20.94
C LYS A 55 7.51 11.51 20.09
N PRO A 56 7.68 10.61 19.11
CA PRO A 56 6.56 10.05 18.37
C PRO A 56 5.53 9.43 19.31
N VAL A 57 4.26 9.84 19.21
CA VAL A 57 3.17 9.22 19.99
C VAL A 57 2.48 8.10 19.22
N ILE A 58 2.54 8.12 17.88
CA ILE A 58 2.10 7.01 17.03
C ILE A 58 3.28 6.06 16.85
N LYS A 59 3.25 4.93 17.55
CA LYS A 59 4.30 3.91 17.46
C LYS A 59 4.35 3.23 16.08
N PHE A 60 3.19 3.05 15.47
CA PHE A 60 3.03 2.34 14.20
C PHE A 60 1.86 2.88 13.40
N LEU A 61 2.08 3.14 12.12
CA LEU A 61 1.07 3.49 11.12
C LEU A 61 1.07 2.42 10.02
N GLY A 62 0.08 1.54 10.06
CA GLY A 62 -0.12 0.51 9.04
C GLY A 62 -1.11 0.98 7.98
N LEU A 63 -0.72 0.94 6.72
CA LEU A 63 -1.53 1.32 5.56
C LEU A 63 -1.65 0.15 4.59
N TRP A 64 -2.82 0.03 3.97
CA TRP A 64 -3.05 -0.90 2.88
C TRP A 64 -3.52 -0.11 1.68
N ASP A 65 -2.68 -0.10 0.66
CA ASP A 65 -2.98 0.37 -0.69
C ASP A 65 -3.66 1.74 -0.75
N THR A 66 -3.09 2.74 -0.07
CA THR A 66 -3.69 4.07 0.04
C THR A 66 -3.94 4.67 -1.34
N VAL A 67 -5.17 5.10 -1.61
CA VAL A 67 -5.55 5.78 -2.85
C VAL A 67 -5.94 7.23 -2.56
N GLY A 68 -5.61 8.12 -3.50
CA GLY A 68 -5.94 9.54 -3.39
C GLY A 68 -7.42 9.80 -3.65
N ALA A 69 -8.02 9.09 -4.61
CA ALA A 69 -9.40 9.32 -4.98
C ALA A 69 -10.38 8.82 -3.92
N TYR A 70 -11.22 9.71 -3.42
CA TYR A 70 -12.32 9.37 -2.53
C TYR A 70 -13.66 9.60 -3.23
N GLY A 71 -14.48 8.55 -3.32
CA GLY A 71 -15.86 8.59 -3.84
C GLY A 71 -16.03 8.24 -5.33
N LEU A 72 -17.30 8.10 -5.75
CA LEU A 72 -17.66 8.12 -7.17
C LEU A 72 -17.23 9.48 -7.74
N PRO A 73 -16.55 9.53 -8.89
CA PRO A 73 -16.04 10.77 -9.42
C PRO A 73 -17.20 11.74 -9.70
N GLY A 74 -17.20 12.88 -9.01
CA GLY A 74 -18.09 13.99 -9.34
C GLY A 74 -17.64 14.59 -10.67
N TYR A 75 -18.35 14.29 -11.76
CA TYR A 75 -18.10 14.91 -13.05
C TYR A 75 -18.64 16.34 -13.02
N VAL A 76 -17.74 17.32 -13.02
CA VAL A 76 -18.11 18.73 -13.13
C VAL A 76 -17.95 19.14 -14.59
N ILE A 77 -19.06 19.53 -15.23
CA ILE A 77 -19.06 20.01 -16.62
C ILE A 77 -18.14 21.24 -16.71
N GLY A 78 -17.10 21.14 -17.53
CA GLY A 78 -16.10 22.20 -17.73
C GLY A 78 -14.83 22.08 -16.88
N GLU A 79 -14.85 21.29 -15.79
CA GLU A 79 -13.68 21.09 -14.90
C GLU A 79 -13.18 19.63 -14.87
N GLY A 80 -13.95 18.69 -15.42
CA GLY A 80 -13.60 17.26 -15.45
C GLY A 80 -13.90 16.54 -14.14
N PHE A 81 -13.19 15.45 -13.87
CA PHE A 81 -13.31 14.72 -12.61
C PHE A 81 -12.48 15.43 -11.53
N LYS A 82 -13.13 15.87 -10.45
CA LYS A 82 -12.44 16.38 -9.25
C LYS A 82 -12.31 15.27 -8.23
N TYR A 83 -11.08 15.03 -7.76
CA TYR A 83 -10.79 14.10 -6.68
C TYR A 83 -10.48 14.82 -5.39
N LEU A 84 -10.63 14.09 -4.31
CA LEU A 84 -9.89 14.40 -3.11
C LEU A 84 -8.40 14.17 -3.40
N GLU A 85 -7.58 15.19 -3.19
CA GLU A 85 -6.12 15.04 -3.22
C GLU A 85 -5.59 15.18 -1.80
N PHE A 86 -4.65 14.31 -1.44
CA PHE A 86 -3.91 14.51 -0.19
C PHE A 86 -3.19 15.86 -0.24
N TYR A 87 -3.14 16.57 0.89
CA TYR A 87 -2.39 17.82 0.96
C TYR A 87 -0.89 17.54 0.73
N ASP A 88 -0.38 16.48 1.35
CA ASP A 88 0.94 15.94 1.14
C ASP A 88 0.96 14.42 1.36
N LEU A 89 2.09 13.81 0.99
CA LEU A 89 2.36 12.39 1.12
C LEU A 89 3.48 12.11 2.14
N VAL A 90 3.77 13.10 3.01
CA VAL A 90 4.89 13.04 3.95
C VAL A 90 4.42 12.55 5.30
N VAL A 91 5.06 11.50 5.81
CA VAL A 91 4.72 10.94 7.12
C VAL A 91 5.17 11.93 8.23
N PRO A 92 4.26 12.36 9.12
CA PRO A 92 4.58 13.38 10.13
C PRO A 92 5.48 12.85 11.25
N ASN A 93 6.24 13.73 11.90
CA ASN A 93 7.19 13.40 12.99
C ASN A 93 6.55 12.69 14.20
N VAL A 94 5.24 12.82 14.36
CA VAL A 94 4.47 12.15 15.41
C VAL A 94 4.40 10.64 15.22
N VAL A 95 4.78 10.13 14.04
CA VAL A 95 4.84 8.70 13.69
C VAL A 95 6.27 8.19 13.78
N ASN A 96 6.47 7.10 14.51
CA ASN A 96 7.77 6.43 14.64
C ASN A 96 8.06 5.54 13.42
N PHE A 97 7.07 4.75 13.02
CA PHE A 97 7.19 3.78 11.95
C PHE A 97 5.91 3.76 11.12
N ALA A 98 6.04 3.90 9.80
CA ALA A 98 4.95 3.76 8.86
C ALA A 98 5.28 2.65 7.86
N CYS A 99 4.30 1.79 7.58
CA CYS A 99 4.42 0.85 6.49
C CYS A 99 3.17 0.73 5.65
N GLN A 100 3.39 0.51 4.36
CA GLN A 100 2.33 0.40 3.37
C GLN A 100 2.51 -0.85 2.51
N ALA A 101 1.44 -1.65 2.41
CA ALA A 101 1.33 -2.74 1.44
C ALA A 101 0.62 -2.23 0.17
N LEU A 102 1.24 -2.37 -1.00
CA LEU A 102 0.70 -1.90 -2.29
C LEU A 102 0.28 -3.04 -3.21
N ALA A 103 -0.81 -2.83 -3.97
CA ALA A 103 -1.31 -3.79 -4.96
C ALA A 103 -0.58 -3.64 -6.30
N ILE A 104 0.01 -4.72 -6.80
CA ILE A 104 0.68 -4.72 -8.11
C ILE A 104 -0.33 -4.70 -9.26
N HIS A 105 -1.42 -5.44 -9.13
CA HIS A 105 -2.30 -5.77 -10.25
C HIS A 105 -3.58 -4.94 -10.32
N GLU A 106 -3.76 -3.98 -9.41
CA GLU A 106 -4.87 -3.04 -9.49
C GLU A 106 -4.74 -2.15 -10.73
N ARG A 107 -5.84 -1.95 -11.45
CA ARG A 107 -5.85 -1.22 -12.72
C ARG A 107 -6.93 -0.14 -12.80
N THR A 108 -7.75 0.01 -11.76
CA THR A 108 -8.73 1.08 -11.71
C THR A 108 -7.97 2.40 -11.67
N SER A 109 -8.08 3.22 -12.71
CA SER A 109 -7.29 4.45 -12.87
C SER A 109 -7.42 5.44 -11.70
N PHE A 110 -8.53 5.40 -10.97
CA PHE A 110 -8.77 6.22 -9.77
C PHE A 110 -8.12 5.63 -8.52
N PHE A 111 -7.69 4.37 -8.56
CA PHE A 111 -6.96 3.69 -7.50
C PHE A 111 -5.45 3.69 -7.77
N GLU A 112 -4.92 4.80 -8.29
CA GLU A 112 -3.47 5.01 -8.31
C GLU A 112 -2.97 5.14 -6.86
N PRO A 113 -1.91 4.39 -6.48
CA PRO A 113 -1.45 4.37 -5.10
C PRO A 113 -0.77 5.69 -4.73
N CYS A 114 -1.07 6.17 -3.54
CA CYS A 114 -0.39 7.28 -2.91
C CYS A 114 0.81 6.74 -2.12
N HIS A 115 2.00 6.94 -2.66
CA HIS A 115 3.26 6.62 -1.99
C HIS A 115 3.39 7.37 -0.66
N ILE A 116 4.04 6.75 0.32
CA ILE A 116 4.40 7.42 1.57
C ILE A 116 5.89 7.77 1.62
N TYR A 117 6.20 9.00 2.02
CA TYR A 117 7.58 9.49 2.09
C TYR A 117 7.99 9.81 3.52
N PRO A 118 9.24 9.50 3.92
CA PRO A 118 9.76 9.97 5.19
C PRO A 118 9.86 11.50 5.17
N ASN A 119 9.75 12.09 6.36
CA ASN A 119 10.03 13.51 6.52
C ASN A 119 11.55 13.78 6.61
N ASN A 120 11.92 15.05 6.60
CA ASN A 120 13.32 15.49 6.61
C ASN A 120 14.00 15.36 7.98
N SER A 121 13.30 14.97 9.06
CA SER A 121 13.90 14.88 10.39
C SER A 121 14.72 13.61 10.57
N GLY A 122 14.50 12.59 9.73
CA GLY A 122 15.14 11.29 9.83
C GLY A 122 14.67 10.45 11.03
N THR A 123 13.64 10.88 11.75
CA THR A 123 13.12 10.17 12.93
C THR A 123 12.09 9.11 12.59
N VAL A 124 11.50 9.16 11.39
CA VAL A 124 10.48 8.22 10.94
C VAL A 124 11.09 7.13 10.07
N THR A 125 10.78 5.88 10.37
CA THR A 125 11.06 4.77 9.45
C THR A 125 9.85 4.57 8.55
N VAL A 126 10.06 4.58 7.24
CA VAL A 126 9.03 4.33 6.24
C VAL A 126 9.38 3.07 5.46
N LYS A 127 8.40 2.18 5.30
CA LYS A 127 8.51 0.99 4.44
C LYS A 127 7.33 0.88 3.51
N GLU A 128 7.59 0.56 2.25
CA GLU A 128 6.53 0.35 1.27
C GLU A 128 6.87 -0.86 0.43
N THR A 129 5.97 -1.85 0.42
CA THR A 129 6.21 -3.14 -0.24
C THR A 129 5.05 -3.46 -1.17
N TRP A 130 5.37 -3.90 -2.38
CA TRP A 130 4.43 -4.30 -3.40
C TRP A 130 4.11 -5.80 -3.30
N PHE A 131 2.83 -6.12 -3.37
CA PHE A 131 2.28 -7.46 -3.25
C PHE A 131 1.49 -7.85 -4.50
N PRO A 132 1.60 -9.10 -4.96
CA PRO A 132 0.64 -9.65 -5.92
C PRO A 132 -0.78 -9.54 -5.38
N GLY A 133 -1.66 -8.93 -6.18
CA GLY A 133 -3.06 -8.73 -5.83
C GLY A 133 -3.61 -7.44 -6.42
N VAL A 134 -4.94 -7.29 -6.34
CA VAL A 134 -5.64 -6.01 -6.59
C VAL A 134 -6.01 -5.33 -5.26
N HIS A 135 -6.54 -4.10 -5.32
CA HIS A 135 -6.74 -3.25 -4.14
C HIS A 135 -7.50 -3.94 -3.00
N ASN A 136 -8.60 -4.62 -3.32
CA ASN A 136 -9.46 -5.28 -2.33
C ASN A 136 -8.82 -6.52 -1.68
N GLU A 137 -7.93 -7.24 -2.39
CA GLU A 137 -7.20 -8.38 -1.86
C GLU A 137 -6.07 -7.93 -0.93
N ILE A 138 -5.41 -6.81 -1.26
CA ILE A 138 -4.38 -6.24 -0.39
C ILE A 138 -5.01 -5.73 0.92
N GLY A 139 -6.10 -4.96 0.82
CA GLY A 139 -6.79 -4.37 1.97
C GLY A 139 -7.68 -5.34 2.78
N GLY A 140 -8.02 -6.51 2.22
CA GLY A 140 -8.78 -7.55 2.92
C GLY A 140 -10.30 -7.36 2.90
N GLY A 141 -10.88 -6.99 1.75
CA GLY A 141 -12.32 -6.87 1.56
C GLY A 141 -12.86 -7.82 0.49
N THR A 142 -13.74 -8.75 0.87
CA THR A 142 -14.51 -9.54 -0.10
C THR A 142 -15.81 -8.82 -0.38
N PHE A 143 -15.97 -8.21 -1.56
CA PHE A 143 -17.17 -7.41 -1.86
C PHE A 143 -18.43 -8.27 -2.05
N LEU A 144 -18.28 -9.58 -2.25
CA LEU A 144 -19.37 -10.53 -2.48
C LEU A 144 -19.00 -11.91 -1.89
N SER A 145 -19.99 -12.70 -1.50
CA SER A 145 -19.87 -14.01 -0.83
C SER A 145 -19.16 -15.13 -1.63
N LEU A 146 -18.38 -14.78 -2.66
CA LEU A 146 -17.54 -15.67 -3.45
C LEU A 146 -16.10 -15.55 -2.92
N GLY A 147 -15.58 -16.63 -2.35
CA GLY A 147 -14.25 -16.64 -1.73
C GLY A 147 -13.15 -16.29 -2.73
N GLY A 148 -12.50 -15.14 -2.53
CA GLY A 148 -11.32 -14.67 -3.27
C GLY A 148 -10.04 -15.46 -2.94
N ASN A 149 -8.88 -14.97 -3.37
CA ASN A 149 -7.60 -15.53 -2.94
C ASN A 149 -7.34 -15.18 -1.47
N GLU A 150 -7.63 -16.09 -0.54
CA GLU A 150 -7.45 -15.85 0.90
C GLU A 150 -5.98 -15.71 1.31
N ARG A 151 -5.04 -16.12 0.45
CA ARG A 151 -3.61 -16.09 0.76
C ARG A 151 -3.02 -14.69 0.73
N ILE A 152 -3.54 -13.82 -0.15
CA ILE A 152 -3.06 -12.44 -0.30
C ILE A 152 -3.40 -11.59 0.94
N PRO A 153 -4.67 -11.52 1.41
CA PRO A 153 -5.01 -10.81 2.64
C PRO A 153 -4.24 -11.35 3.86
N LYS A 154 -4.05 -12.67 3.94
CA LYS A 154 -3.23 -13.29 5.00
C LYS A 154 -1.79 -12.84 4.94
N ALA A 155 -1.19 -12.76 3.74
CA ALA A 155 0.18 -12.32 3.54
C ALA A 155 0.37 -10.85 3.96
N THR A 156 -0.52 -9.95 3.53
CA THR A 156 -0.42 -8.52 3.87
C THR A 156 -0.65 -8.29 5.35
N MET A 157 -1.62 -9.00 5.96
CA MET A 157 -1.87 -8.96 7.39
C MET A 157 -0.69 -9.49 8.21
N LEU A 158 -0.15 -10.65 7.86
CA LEU A 158 1.01 -11.22 8.55
C LEU A 158 2.23 -10.30 8.42
N TRP A 159 2.49 -9.74 7.24
CA TRP A 159 3.57 -8.79 7.02
C TRP A 159 3.42 -7.54 7.89
N MET A 160 2.20 -7.01 8.04
CA MET A 160 1.91 -5.89 8.95
C MET A 160 2.22 -6.27 10.41
N ILE A 161 1.75 -7.43 10.85
CA ILE A 161 1.97 -7.94 12.21
C ILE A 161 3.46 -8.16 12.49
N GLU A 162 4.23 -8.68 11.54
CA GLU A 162 5.67 -8.86 11.68
C GLU A 162 6.39 -7.54 11.93
N HIS A 163 5.99 -6.46 11.24
CA HIS A 163 6.53 -5.12 11.48
C HIS A 163 6.09 -4.54 12.84
N ILE A 164 4.82 -4.76 13.23
CA ILE A 164 4.31 -4.38 14.56
C ILE A 164 5.14 -5.05 15.67
N VAL A 165 5.37 -6.36 15.55
CA VAL A 165 6.14 -7.13 16.53
C VAL A 165 7.61 -6.67 16.56
N GLN A 166 8.20 -6.38 15.40
CA GLN A 166 9.57 -5.88 15.32
C GLN A 166 9.77 -4.56 16.09
N ILE A 167 8.80 -3.65 16.05
CA ILE A 167 8.86 -2.38 16.78
C ILE A 167 8.64 -2.61 18.28
N GLY A 168 7.74 -3.54 18.62
CA GLY A 168 7.42 -3.87 20.00
C GLY A 168 6.63 -2.77 20.73
N GLY A 169 6.31 -3.04 22.00
CA GLY A 169 5.59 -2.08 22.85
C GLY A 169 4.13 -1.85 22.49
N LEU A 170 3.54 -2.71 21.65
CA LEU A 170 2.11 -2.80 21.37
C LEU A 170 1.55 -4.07 22.03
N LEU A 171 0.31 -4.00 22.52
CA LEU A 171 -0.36 -5.14 23.13
C LEU A 171 -0.78 -6.13 22.04
N MET A 172 -0.29 -7.36 22.15
CA MET A 172 -0.58 -8.45 21.22
C MET A 172 -1.29 -9.59 21.94
N ARG A 173 -2.25 -10.22 21.27
CA ARG A 173 -3.03 -11.35 21.84
C ARG A 173 -2.25 -12.65 21.80
N TYR A 174 -1.50 -12.87 20.72
CA TYR A 174 -0.67 -14.06 20.51
C TYR A 174 0.79 -13.64 20.39
N ASP A 175 1.69 -14.62 20.51
CA ASP A 175 3.07 -14.45 20.06
C ASP A 175 3.14 -14.48 18.52
N LEU A 176 4.33 -14.22 17.99
CA LEU A 176 4.54 -14.16 16.55
C LEU A 176 4.22 -15.50 15.86
N ASP A 177 4.52 -16.63 16.50
CA ASP A 177 4.28 -17.95 15.93
C ASP A 177 2.78 -18.29 15.87
N GLY A 178 2.00 -17.85 16.86
CA GLY A 178 0.54 -17.91 16.82
C GLY A 178 -0.03 -17.12 15.64
N TYR A 179 0.46 -15.91 15.39
CA TYR A 179 0.05 -15.13 14.22
C TYR A 179 0.48 -15.74 12.90
N ARG A 180 1.71 -16.27 12.80
CA ARG A 180 2.18 -16.99 11.62
C ARG A 180 1.33 -18.22 11.31
N THR A 181 0.87 -18.92 12.35
CA THR A 181 -0.05 -20.05 12.19
C THR A 181 -1.41 -19.57 11.68
N GLN A 182 -1.98 -18.53 12.29
CA GLN A 182 -3.31 -18.01 11.95
C GLN A 182 -3.37 -17.38 10.55
N PHE A 183 -2.35 -16.59 10.20
CA PHE A 183 -2.29 -15.81 8.97
C PHE A 183 -1.24 -16.38 7.99
N SER A 184 -0.94 -17.68 8.07
CA SER A 184 -0.04 -18.31 7.11
C SER A 184 -0.62 -18.15 5.69
N PRO A 185 0.08 -17.45 4.79
CA PRO A 185 -0.39 -17.31 3.41
C PRO A 185 -0.11 -18.59 2.61
N ASP A 186 0.75 -19.48 3.11
CA ASP A 186 1.14 -20.71 2.43
C ASP A 186 0.05 -21.81 2.52
N SER A 187 -1.06 -21.53 3.21
CA SER A 187 -2.19 -22.45 3.40
C SER A 187 -3.54 -21.77 3.14
N GLY A 188 -4.55 -22.59 2.80
CA GLY A 188 -5.90 -22.12 2.47
C GLY A 188 -6.17 -22.01 0.96
N PRO A 189 -7.42 -21.67 0.59
CA PRO A 189 -7.84 -21.62 -0.81
C PRO A 189 -7.06 -20.52 -1.56
N SER A 190 -6.35 -20.94 -2.60
CA SER A 190 -5.93 -20.05 -3.68
C SER A 190 -7.11 -19.86 -4.65
N TRP A 191 -6.96 -18.92 -5.59
CA TRP A 191 -7.84 -18.69 -6.75
C TRP A 191 -8.83 -19.83 -7.05
N ASN A 192 -10.12 -19.59 -6.82
CA ASN A 192 -11.19 -20.51 -7.19
C ASN A 192 -11.57 -20.29 -8.66
N LEU A 193 -11.88 -21.35 -9.44
CA LEU A 193 -12.39 -21.23 -10.82
C LEU A 193 -13.62 -20.32 -10.92
N LYS A 194 -14.43 -20.21 -9.86
CA LYS A 194 -15.58 -19.28 -9.81
C LYS A 194 -15.17 -17.79 -9.80
N ASN A 195 -13.93 -17.48 -9.41
CA ASN A 195 -13.41 -16.10 -9.37
C ASN A 195 -12.93 -15.62 -10.74
N LEU A 196 -12.57 -16.54 -11.65
CA LEU A 196 -12.22 -16.21 -13.03
C LEU A 196 -13.35 -15.44 -13.73
N ILE A 197 -14.61 -15.73 -13.34
CA ILE A 197 -15.84 -15.10 -13.86
C ILE A 197 -16.06 -13.71 -13.23
N PHE A 198 -15.51 -13.44 -12.04
CA PHE A 198 -15.67 -12.15 -11.35
C PHE A 198 -14.53 -11.16 -11.64
N ASP A 199 -13.29 -11.62 -11.82
CA ASP A 199 -12.22 -10.76 -12.35
C ASP A 199 -12.47 -10.36 -13.80
N SER A 200 -13.09 -11.24 -14.58
CA SER A 200 -13.68 -10.86 -15.88
C SER A 200 -15.03 -10.12 -15.74
N GLY A 201 -15.63 -10.10 -14.55
CA GLY A 201 -16.91 -9.45 -14.21
C GLY A 201 -16.79 -8.00 -13.73
N ASN A 202 -15.56 -7.51 -13.45
CA ASN A 202 -15.25 -6.07 -13.34
C ASN A 202 -15.32 -5.33 -14.68
N THR A 203 -15.83 -5.99 -15.72
CA THR A 203 -16.14 -5.45 -17.06
C THR A 203 -17.21 -4.37 -17.09
N LEU A 204 -17.76 -3.95 -15.94
CA LEU A 204 -18.57 -2.73 -15.83
C LEU A 204 -17.72 -1.44 -15.74
N ILE A 205 -16.42 -1.53 -15.49
CA ILE A 205 -15.51 -0.38 -15.60
C ILE A 205 -15.14 -0.22 -17.09
N PRO A 206 -15.51 0.91 -17.73
CA PRO A 206 -15.11 1.16 -19.12
C PRO A 206 -13.61 1.00 -19.29
N MET A 207 -13.14 0.39 -20.40
CA MET A 207 -11.70 0.22 -20.66
C MET A 207 -10.90 1.53 -20.54
N LEU A 208 -11.51 2.67 -20.86
CA LEU A 208 -10.92 4.02 -20.72
C LEU A 208 -10.59 4.40 -19.26
N MET A 209 -11.12 3.68 -18.28
CA MET A 209 -10.89 3.88 -16.85
C MET A 209 -9.92 2.84 -16.28
N LEU A 210 -9.30 2.01 -17.13
CA LEU A 210 -8.26 1.07 -16.74
C LEU A 210 -6.87 1.63 -17.09
N LYS A 211 -5.95 1.58 -16.13
CA LYS A 211 -4.56 1.99 -16.26
C LYS A 211 -3.71 1.10 -15.35
N ASP A 212 -2.66 0.49 -15.91
CA ASP A 212 -1.69 -0.25 -15.12
C ASP A 212 -0.89 0.70 -14.20
N ARG A 213 -0.56 0.21 -13.00
CA ARG A 213 0.29 0.92 -12.07
C ARG A 213 1.75 0.87 -12.52
N SER A 214 2.58 1.70 -11.91
CA SER A 214 4.02 1.67 -12.12
C SER A 214 4.75 1.43 -10.79
N ILE A 215 5.60 0.41 -10.74
CA ILE A 215 6.48 0.19 -9.59
C ILE A 215 7.73 1.04 -9.80
N PRO A 216 8.04 2.00 -8.91
CA PRO A 216 9.24 2.81 -9.04
C PRO A 216 10.49 1.93 -8.96
N LEU A 217 11.47 2.20 -9.83
CA LEU A 217 12.74 1.49 -9.81
C LEU A 217 13.61 1.99 -8.66
N GLU A 218 13.52 1.29 -7.53
CA GLU A 218 14.36 1.54 -6.37
C GLU A 218 15.47 0.49 -6.30
N LEU A 219 16.73 0.95 -6.21
CA LEU A 219 17.89 0.08 -6.26
C LEU A 219 18.69 0.10 -4.96
N ASP A 220 19.47 -0.96 -4.75
CA ASP A 220 20.49 -0.99 -3.72
C ASP A 220 21.62 0.03 -3.98
N SER A 221 22.49 0.21 -2.99
CA SER A 221 23.62 1.15 -3.09
C SER A 221 24.57 0.84 -4.25
N ASN A 222 24.67 -0.43 -4.67
CA ASN A 222 25.50 -0.85 -5.81
C ASN A 222 24.80 -0.71 -7.16
N LYS A 223 23.52 -0.31 -7.19
CA LYS A 223 22.68 -0.18 -8.39
C LYS A 223 22.60 -1.46 -9.23
N LYS A 224 22.78 -2.62 -8.60
CA LYS A 224 22.75 -3.95 -9.24
C LYS A 224 21.50 -4.73 -8.87
N PHE A 225 20.95 -4.44 -7.70
CA PHE A 225 19.81 -5.15 -7.15
C PHE A 225 18.66 -4.19 -6.96
N LEU A 226 17.45 -4.70 -7.16
CA LEU A 226 16.25 -4.04 -6.66
C LEU A 226 16.39 -3.87 -5.13
N ARG A 227 15.88 -2.76 -4.62
CA ARG A 227 15.85 -2.48 -3.17
C ARG A 227 15.23 -3.71 -2.49
N LYS A 228 15.95 -4.22 -1.48
CA LYS A 228 15.42 -5.26 -0.61
C LYS A 228 14.04 -4.82 -0.10
N ASP A 229 13.11 -5.75 0.02
CA ASP A 229 11.73 -5.50 0.48
C ASP A 229 10.83 -4.62 -0.40
N LEU A 230 11.28 -4.18 -1.58
CA LEU A 230 10.40 -3.48 -2.53
C LEU A 230 9.25 -4.38 -3.00
N LEU A 231 9.54 -5.65 -3.23
CA LEU A 231 8.55 -6.67 -3.56
C LEU A 231 8.42 -7.62 -2.37
N TYR A 232 7.19 -8.05 -2.07
CA TYR A 232 6.97 -9.07 -1.04
C TYR A 232 7.75 -10.34 -1.36
N ARG A 233 8.39 -10.92 -0.32
CA ARG A 233 9.33 -12.07 -0.44
C ARG A 233 10.40 -11.86 -1.53
N ASP A 234 10.84 -10.61 -1.73
CA ASP A 234 11.82 -10.22 -2.75
C ASP A 234 11.48 -10.72 -4.17
N GLY A 235 10.18 -10.85 -4.48
CA GLY A 235 9.68 -11.31 -5.77
C GLY A 235 9.55 -12.82 -5.94
N ASP A 236 9.94 -13.63 -4.94
CA ASP A 236 9.68 -15.08 -4.93
C ASP A 236 8.26 -15.35 -4.41
N TRP A 237 7.34 -15.48 -5.36
CA TRP A 237 5.92 -15.64 -5.10
C TRP A 237 5.40 -17.05 -5.32
N LEU A 238 6.28 -18.00 -5.71
CA LEU A 238 5.90 -19.38 -6.02
C LEU A 238 5.04 -19.98 -4.90
N LEU A 239 5.49 -19.78 -3.66
CA LEU A 239 4.67 -19.86 -2.47
C LEU A 239 4.60 -18.44 -1.89
N PRO A 240 3.41 -17.86 -1.67
CA PRO A 240 2.09 -18.51 -1.62
C PRO A 240 1.21 -18.34 -2.85
N PHE A 241 1.62 -17.54 -3.83
CA PHE A 241 0.75 -17.00 -4.87
C PHE A 241 0.81 -17.73 -6.21
N GLY A 242 1.80 -18.60 -6.40
CA GLY A 242 2.02 -19.33 -7.65
C GLY A 242 3.08 -18.69 -8.54
N THR A 243 3.23 -19.24 -9.74
CA THR A 243 4.27 -18.78 -10.68
C THR A 243 3.90 -17.43 -11.29
N ARG A 244 4.87 -16.78 -11.94
CA ARG A 244 4.65 -15.58 -12.75
C ARG A 244 3.56 -15.79 -13.80
N SER A 245 3.64 -16.86 -14.60
CA SER A 245 2.61 -17.19 -15.60
C SER A 245 1.23 -17.40 -14.99
N HIS A 246 1.16 -17.96 -13.78
CA HIS A 246 -0.09 -18.09 -13.04
C HIS A 246 -0.66 -16.71 -12.75
N LEU A 247 0.11 -15.81 -12.12
CA LEU A 247 -0.34 -14.45 -11.83
C LEU A 247 -0.77 -13.68 -13.10
N ASN A 248 -0.04 -13.81 -14.20
CA ASN A 248 -0.39 -13.15 -15.48
C ASN A 248 -1.66 -13.71 -16.14
N THR A 249 -2.00 -14.97 -15.89
CA THR A 249 -3.26 -15.57 -16.39
C THR A 249 -4.47 -15.00 -15.68
N TYR A 250 -4.25 -14.64 -14.42
CA TYR A 250 -5.31 -14.42 -13.45
C TYR A 250 -5.51 -12.92 -13.17
N TYR A 251 -4.47 -12.11 -13.31
CA TYR A 251 -4.56 -10.66 -13.36
C TYR A 251 -4.17 -10.13 -14.74
N PRO A 252 -4.99 -9.26 -15.37
CA PRO A 252 -4.71 -8.71 -16.69
C PRO A 252 -3.68 -7.55 -16.67
N SER A 253 -3.08 -7.26 -15.52
CA SER A 253 -2.17 -6.11 -15.35
C SER A 253 -0.76 -6.41 -15.83
N ASN A 254 -0.12 -5.46 -16.51
CA ASN A 254 1.26 -5.58 -16.97
C ASN A 254 2.30 -4.98 -16.01
N THR A 255 1.88 -4.40 -14.86
CA THR A 255 2.74 -3.66 -13.93
C THR A 255 4.05 -4.38 -13.59
N TYR A 256 3.99 -5.66 -13.22
CA TYR A 256 5.20 -6.43 -12.89
C TYR A 256 6.02 -6.82 -14.12
N GLU A 257 5.37 -7.16 -15.23
CA GLU A 257 6.07 -7.51 -16.47
C GLU A 257 6.86 -6.33 -17.04
N GLU A 258 6.32 -5.12 -16.93
CA GLU A 258 7.03 -3.89 -17.32
C GLU A 258 8.29 -3.67 -16.46
N LEU A 259 8.16 -3.77 -15.13
CA LEU A 259 9.31 -3.70 -14.21
C LEU A 259 10.34 -4.78 -14.54
N ARG A 260 9.90 -6.04 -14.71
CA ARG A 260 10.77 -7.19 -15.00
C ARG A 260 11.53 -6.99 -16.31
N ASN A 261 10.82 -6.63 -17.39
CA ASN A 261 11.43 -6.36 -18.69
C ASN A 261 12.47 -5.23 -18.57
N TYR A 262 12.14 -4.17 -17.85
CA TYR A 262 13.09 -3.08 -17.62
C TYR A 262 14.32 -3.56 -16.85
N MET A 263 14.15 -4.28 -15.74
CA MET A 263 15.25 -4.86 -14.97
C MET A 263 16.15 -5.75 -15.83
N GLU A 264 15.56 -6.62 -16.65
CA GLU A 264 16.27 -7.49 -17.57
C GLU A 264 17.12 -6.70 -18.58
N THR A 265 16.57 -5.65 -19.20
CA THR A 265 17.31 -4.80 -20.14
C THR A 265 18.48 -4.05 -19.48
N LYS A 266 18.41 -3.81 -18.17
CA LYS A 266 19.45 -3.11 -17.40
C LYS A 266 20.39 -4.05 -16.65
N GLY A 267 20.17 -5.36 -16.70
CA GLY A 267 20.95 -6.34 -15.93
C GLY A 267 20.78 -6.20 -14.41
N ILE A 268 19.63 -5.67 -13.97
CA ILE A 268 19.26 -5.53 -12.56
C ILE A 268 18.65 -6.85 -12.08
N MET A 269 19.01 -7.29 -10.88
CA MET A 269 18.53 -8.54 -10.29
C MET A 269 17.64 -8.28 -9.06
N LEU A 270 16.89 -9.29 -8.65
CA LEU A 270 16.23 -9.30 -7.34
C LEU A 270 17.28 -9.44 -6.22
N ASN A 271 16.96 -8.95 -5.03
CA ASN A 271 17.90 -8.89 -3.91
C ASN A 271 18.43 -10.26 -3.45
N ASN A 272 17.72 -11.35 -3.78
CA ASN A 272 18.09 -12.73 -3.50
C ASN A 272 19.06 -13.35 -4.55
N ASN A 273 19.77 -12.54 -5.34
CA ASN A 273 20.63 -12.97 -6.46
C ASN A 273 19.90 -13.72 -7.59
N THR A 274 18.58 -13.63 -7.66
CA THR A 274 17.80 -14.21 -8.75
C THR A 274 17.56 -13.13 -9.80
N LYS A 275 17.70 -13.46 -11.10
CA LYS A 275 17.42 -12.50 -12.18
C LYS A 275 15.99 -11.97 -12.10
N TYR A 276 15.01 -12.86 -11.96
CA TYR A 276 13.60 -12.60 -11.72
C TYR A 276 12.89 -13.93 -11.41
N ASN A 277 11.62 -13.89 -11.01
CA ASN A 277 10.80 -15.09 -10.82
C ASN A 277 10.61 -15.80 -12.17
N LYS A 278 11.46 -16.79 -12.45
CA LYS A 278 11.43 -17.59 -13.68
C LYS A 278 10.29 -18.58 -13.58
N ASP A 279 9.48 -18.70 -14.64
CA ASP A 279 8.50 -19.78 -14.69
C ASP A 279 9.20 -21.14 -14.60
N VAL A 280 8.52 -22.15 -14.07
CA VAL A 280 9.07 -23.49 -13.79
C VAL A 280 9.81 -24.10 -15.01
N GLY A 281 9.40 -23.74 -16.24
CA GLY A 281 10.06 -24.16 -17.49
C GLY A 281 11.36 -23.44 -17.84
N GLU A 282 11.62 -22.23 -17.33
CA GLU A 282 12.83 -21.45 -17.62
C GLU A 282 14.03 -21.93 -16.78
N HIS A 283 13.80 -22.64 -15.66
CA HIS A 283 14.87 -23.29 -14.88
C HIS A 283 15.51 -24.48 -15.61
N ILE A 284 14.80 -25.12 -16.53
CA ILE A 284 15.30 -26.30 -17.28
C ILE A 284 16.34 -25.89 -18.34
N PHE A 285 16.22 -24.71 -18.93
CA PHE A 285 17.10 -24.25 -19.99
C PHE A 285 18.46 -23.71 -19.51
N GLU A 286 18.57 -23.27 -18.25
CA GLU A 286 19.86 -22.80 -17.70
C GLU A 286 20.75 -23.95 -17.21
N ARG A 287 20.18 -25.06 -16.74
CA ARG A 287 20.96 -26.29 -16.43
C ARG A 287 21.47 -27.02 -17.67
N ALA A 288 20.94 -26.73 -18.85
CA ALA A 288 21.42 -27.28 -20.12
C ALA A 288 22.51 -26.41 -20.80
N ARG A 289 22.89 -25.27 -20.18
CA ARG A 289 23.89 -24.32 -20.70
C ARG A 289 25.11 -24.12 -19.77
N LEU A 290 25.24 -24.95 -18.74
CA LEU A 290 26.46 -25.14 -17.94
C LEU A 290 27.03 -26.53 -18.24
#